data_AF-A0A1M6WDB2-F1
#
_entry.id   AF-A0A1M6WDB2-F1
#
_cell.length_a   1.000
_cell.length_b   1.000
_cell.length_c   1.000
_cell.angle_alpha   90.00
_cell.angle_beta   90.00
_cell.angle_gamma   90.00
#
_symmetry.space_group_name_H-M   'P 1'
#
loop_
_entity.id
_entity.type
_entity.pdbx_description
1 polymer ?
#
loop_
_entity_poly.entity_id
_entity_poly.type
_entity_poly.pdbx_seq_one_letter_code
_entity_poly.pdbx_strand_id
1 'polypeptide(L)'
;MKKFFVALSMVAFALVGCDDSLSASAGPNDEPGVESSSSVERGVSSSVIPGNDPESSSERAKSSSSDTQSDAKQSSSSEKDKSSSSVDVQSSSSEKSVNSSSSENEVSSSSEKSGASSSSGETPKSYAEAMVMPSGTYDCSKYRCFTTEYLNQEFLEAGKYGEILDERDGQVYKTVQIGEHIWMAENLNYAYTSVPFNVTYTYRGLVGYDVLSYTSDSTSWCYNDSAEYCTKYGRLYTWATAMDSVGTWSTNGKGCGYDKPCLPTYPVRGICPKGWHLPDTTEWNMLFIAAGGASIAGMMLKSTSVWYGGKGTDAYGFSALPAGERSDNYGSFGRYMDDGDYVNFWSSTEVNDYRACGLSLNYHNEYMVYYMEKNYYGLSVRCVKD
;
A
#
# COMPACT_ATOMS: atom_id res chain seq x y z
N MET A 1 -47.19 -15.60 23.36
CA MET A 1 -46.23 -14.97 22.42
C MET A 1 -44.91 -14.75 23.17
N LYS A 2 -43.84 -15.47 22.82
CA LYS A 2 -42.49 -15.20 23.37
C LYS A 2 -41.73 -14.36 22.33
N LYS A 3 -41.25 -13.18 22.71
CA LYS A 3 -40.33 -12.39 21.88
C LYS A 3 -38.91 -12.76 22.25
N PHE A 4 -38.15 -13.32 21.31
CA PHE A 4 -36.70 -13.42 21.44
C PHE A 4 -36.09 -12.05 21.14
N PHE A 5 -35.29 -11.53 22.06
CA PHE A 5 -34.34 -10.46 21.76
C PHE A 5 -32.96 -11.11 21.63
N VAL A 6 -32.39 -11.04 20.43
CA VAL A 6 -30.98 -11.38 20.20
C VAL A 6 -30.16 -10.16 20.59
N ALA A 7 -29.29 -10.30 21.59
CA ALA A 7 -28.36 -9.25 21.98
C ALA A 7 -27.22 -9.17 20.96
N LEU A 8 -27.16 -8.06 20.21
CA LEU A 8 -26.06 -7.78 19.29
C LEU A 8 -24.87 -7.29 20.11
N SER A 9 -23.86 -8.15 20.30
CA SER A 9 -22.61 -7.77 20.97
C SER A 9 -21.78 -6.89 20.04
N MET A 10 -21.85 -5.57 20.21
CA MET A 10 -20.93 -4.65 19.55
C MET A 10 -19.53 -4.81 20.15
N VAL A 11 -18.68 -5.60 19.48
CA VAL A 11 -17.24 -5.57 19.71
C VAL A 11 -16.75 -4.22 19.17
N ALA A 12 -16.28 -3.36 20.07
CA ALA A 12 -15.64 -2.11 19.69
C ALA A 12 -14.24 -2.41 19.14
N PHE A 13 -14.13 -2.59 17.82
CA PHE A 13 -12.84 -2.64 17.15
C PHE A 13 -12.17 -1.27 17.28
N ALA A 14 -11.01 -1.24 17.94
CA ALA A 14 -10.16 -0.06 17.93
C ALA A 14 -9.60 0.09 16.51
N LEU A 15 -10.00 1.16 15.82
CA LEU A 15 -9.44 1.50 14.51
C LEU A 15 -7.93 1.72 14.67
N VAL A 16 -7.14 0.84 14.05
CA VAL A 16 -5.68 0.99 13.99
C VAL A 16 -5.39 2.17 13.07
N GLY A 17 -5.12 3.33 13.68
CA GLY A 17 -4.76 4.54 12.95
C GLY A 17 -3.45 4.39 12.21
N CYS A 18 -3.35 5.06 11.05
CA CYS A 18 -2.16 5.05 10.20
C CYS A 18 -1.10 6.06 10.71
N ASP A 19 -0.82 5.99 12.00
CA ASP A 19 0.18 6.79 12.69
C ASP A 19 1.40 5.92 12.99
N ASP A 20 2.60 6.50 12.81
CA ASP A 20 3.89 5.80 12.93
C ASP A 20 4.16 5.35 14.39
N SER A 21 3.31 5.77 15.34
CA SER A 21 3.41 5.54 16.79
C SER A 21 3.18 4.09 17.24
N LEU A 22 2.82 3.17 16.34
CA LEU A 22 2.95 1.73 16.58
C LEU A 22 4.38 1.18 16.36
N SER A 23 5.33 2.04 15.95
CA SER A 23 6.76 1.75 16.14
C SER A 23 7.05 1.60 17.64
N ALA A 24 7.64 0.46 18.01
CA ALA A 24 7.71 0.00 19.40
C ALA A 24 8.46 0.99 20.33
N SER A 25 7.73 1.67 21.21
CA SER A 25 8.31 2.47 22.29
C SER A 25 8.67 1.60 23.50
N ALA A 26 9.90 1.09 23.51
CA ALA A 26 10.55 0.51 24.68
C ALA A 26 11.97 1.11 24.82
N GLY A 27 12.34 1.78 25.92
CA GLY A 27 11.57 2.07 27.12
C GLY A 27 12.18 3.23 27.92
N PRO A 28 11.79 3.41 29.20
CA PRO A 28 12.24 4.53 30.02
C PRO A 28 13.62 4.27 30.64
N ASN A 29 14.50 5.26 30.60
CA ASN A 29 15.64 5.43 31.51
C ASN A 29 16.04 6.92 31.55
N ASP A 30 15.39 7.68 32.43
CA ASP A 30 16.07 8.75 33.17
C ASP A 30 17.16 8.10 34.07
N GLU A 31 18.25 8.73 34.53
CA GLU A 31 18.52 10.15 34.82
C GLU A 31 20.08 10.40 34.79
N PRO A 32 20.74 11.44 35.38
CA PRO A 32 21.50 12.39 34.54
C PRO A 32 22.97 12.67 34.95
N GLY A 33 23.62 13.61 34.24
CA GLY A 33 24.88 14.27 34.61
C GLY A 33 26.10 13.85 33.77
N VAL A 34 27.13 14.68 33.53
CA VAL A 34 27.46 16.05 34.02
C VAL A 34 28.21 16.80 32.90
N GLU A 35 28.16 18.13 32.89
CA GLU A 35 28.96 18.99 31.99
C GLU A 35 30.48 18.83 32.17
N SER A 36 31.26 19.05 31.10
CA SER A 36 32.33 20.07 31.12
C SER A 36 33.01 20.27 29.75
N SER A 37 33.36 21.53 29.50
CA SER A 37 34.04 22.05 28.31
C SER A 37 35.53 21.67 28.18
N SER A 38 36.06 21.62 26.95
CA SER A 38 37.16 22.52 26.55
C SER A 38 37.53 22.41 25.05
N SER A 39 37.84 23.55 24.45
CA SER A 39 38.42 23.70 23.11
C SER A 39 39.92 23.38 23.10
N VAL A 40 40.54 23.16 21.92
CA VAL A 40 41.78 23.86 21.46
C VAL A 40 42.23 23.36 20.07
N GLU A 41 42.32 24.33 19.13
CA GLU A 41 43.25 24.50 17.99
C GLU A 41 43.50 23.44 16.89
N ARG A 42 44.01 23.98 15.77
CA ARG A 42 44.25 23.34 14.47
C ARG A 42 45.62 22.68 14.37
N GLY A 43 45.73 21.67 13.50
CA GLY A 43 47.01 21.19 12.96
C GLY A 43 46.87 20.83 11.48
N VAL A 44 47.45 21.64 10.59
CA VAL A 44 47.57 21.34 9.16
C VAL A 44 48.89 20.62 8.92
N SER A 45 48.91 19.50 8.19
CA SER A 45 50.07 19.18 7.35
C SER A 45 49.71 18.29 6.16
N SER A 46 50.29 18.64 5.02
CA SER A 46 50.21 17.95 3.73
C SER A 46 51.12 16.73 3.65
N SER A 47 50.84 15.82 2.72
CA SER A 47 51.87 14.92 2.16
C SER A 47 51.63 14.69 0.67
N VAL A 48 52.66 15.00 -0.13
CA VAL A 48 52.72 14.91 -1.59
C VAL A 48 53.65 13.75 -1.96
N ILE A 49 53.32 12.99 -3.01
CA ILE A 49 54.28 12.22 -3.84
C ILE A 49 53.74 12.16 -5.29
N PRO A 50 54.59 12.15 -6.34
CA PRO A 50 54.25 12.67 -7.68
C PRO A 50 53.86 11.61 -8.72
N GLY A 51 53.42 12.07 -9.90
CA GLY A 51 53.00 11.21 -11.02
C GLY A 51 54.08 10.96 -12.08
N ASN A 52 53.66 10.44 -13.25
CA ASN A 52 54.29 10.57 -14.57
C ASN A 52 53.38 9.94 -15.65
N ASP A 53 52.99 10.73 -16.66
CA ASP A 53 52.74 10.22 -18.03
C ASP A 53 54.07 10.25 -18.81
N PRO A 54 54.23 9.56 -19.96
CA PRO A 54 53.82 10.19 -21.24
C PRO A 54 53.34 9.23 -22.38
N GLU A 55 52.54 9.80 -23.29
CA GLU A 55 52.45 9.50 -24.75
C GLU A 55 52.02 8.08 -25.23
N SER A 56 51.54 7.85 -26.47
CA SER A 56 50.86 8.67 -27.50
C SER A 56 50.50 7.77 -28.70
N SER A 57 49.25 7.82 -29.20
CA SER A 57 48.80 7.53 -30.60
C SER A 57 47.27 7.32 -30.60
N SER A 58 46.45 8.26 -31.08
CA SER A 58 46.17 8.60 -32.49
C SER A 58 45.40 7.54 -33.28
N GLU A 59 44.09 7.72 -33.41
CA GLU A 59 43.46 7.73 -34.74
C GLU A 59 42.14 8.54 -34.74
N ARG A 60 41.70 8.95 -35.94
CA ARG A 60 40.71 10.04 -36.12
C ARG A 60 39.80 9.72 -37.29
N ALA A 61 38.50 9.63 -37.05
CA ALA A 61 37.49 9.65 -38.11
C ALA A 61 36.44 10.74 -37.83
N LYS A 62 36.20 11.62 -38.82
CA LYS A 62 35.14 12.62 -38.83
C LYS A 62 34.14 12.30 -39.94
N SER A 63 32.86 12.44 -39.62
CA SER A 63 31.76 12.79 -40.55
C SER A 63 30.57 13.17 -39.67
N SER A 64 30.07 14.40 -39.57
CA SER A 64 29.69 15.46 -40.53
C SER A 64 28.16 15.59 -40.49
N SER A 65 27.71 16.83 -40.27
CA SER A 65 26.34 17.24 -40.04
C SER A 65 25.44 17.20 -41.29
N SER A 66 24.13 17.22 -41.05
CA SER A 66 23.17 17.87 -41.95
C SER A 66 22.04 18.51 -41.15
N ASP A 67 21.95 19.84 -41.20
CA ASP A 67 20.90 20.64 -40.60
C ASP A 67 19.54 20.46 -41.30
N THR A 68 18.45 20.81 -40.60
CA THR A 68 17.32 21.47 -41.26
C THR A 68 16.51 22.29 -40.26
N GLN A 69 16.62 23.62 -40.37
CA GLN A 69 15.68 24.55 -39.75
C GLN A 69 14.43 24.67 -40.64
N SER A 70 13.27 24.96 -40.05
CA SER A 70 12.24 25.74 -40.74
C SER A 70 11.45 26.61 -39.76
N ASP A 71 11.22 27.82 -40.21
CA ASP A 71 10.86 29.03 -39.48
C ASP A 71 9.49 29.07 -38.79
N ALA A 72 9.51 29.66 -37.59
CA ALA A 72 8.69 30.77 -37.12
C ALA A 72 7.24 30.97 -37.63
N LYS A 73 6.33 31.19 -36.66
CA LYS A 73 5.60 32.47 -36.59
C LYS A 73 5.02 32.77 -35.20
N GLN A 74 5.43 33.90 -34.64
CA GLN A 74 4.62 34.62 -33.65
C GLN A 74 3.50 35.39 -34.36
N SER A 75 2.35 35.49 -33.72
CA SER A 75 1.43 36.62 -33.91
C SER A 75 0.68 36.89 -32.62
N SER A 76 0.92 38.05 -32.04
CA SER A 76 0.15 38.59 -30.91
C SER A 76 -1.15 39.23 -31.40
N SER A 77 -2.20 39.17 -30.59
CA SER A 77 -3.16 40.26 -30.47
C SER A 77 -3.87 40.18 -29.13
N SER A 78 -4.16 41.35 -28.57
CA SER A 78 -4.75 41.53 -27.25
C SER A 78 -6.03 42.35 -27.38
N GLU A 79 -7.14 41.89 -26.80
CA GLU A 79 -8.27 42.77 -26.49
C GLU A 79 -8.80 42.51 -25.08
N LYS A 80 -9.38 43.55 -24.49
CA LYS A 80 -10.00 43.58 -23.17
C LYS A 80 -11.51 43.66 -23.37
N ASP A 81 -12.31 43.06 -22.49
CA ASP A 81 -13.25 43.86 -21.70
C ASP A 81 -13.91 43.11 -20.52
N LYS A 82 -14.18 43.90 -19.46
CA LYS A 82 -15.36 44.00 -18.56
C LYS A 82 -16.36 42.82 -18.46
N SER A 83 -17.14 42.63 -17.38
CA SER A 83 -17.20 43.09 -15.97
C SER A 83 -18.51 42.51 -15.35
N SER A 84 -18.69 42.59 -14.01
CA SER A 84 -19.97 42.38 -13.27
C SER A 84 -20.50 40.92 -13.22
N SER A 85 -21.38 40.44 -12.34
CA SER A 85 -21.89 40.80 -10.98
C SER A 85 -22.97 39.75 -10.60
N SER A 86 -23.43 39.49 -9.36
CA SER A 86 -23.11 39.91 -7.98
C SER A 86 -23.87 39.00 -6.98
N VAL A 87 -23.51 39.05 -5.68
CA VAL A 87 -24.31 38.65 -4.48
C VAL A 87 -24.79 37.16 -4.36
N ASP A 88 -25.19 36.59 -3.20
CA ASP A 88 -25.41 37.11 -1.83
C ASP A 88 -25.15 36.06 -0.72
N VAL A 89 -25.21 36.46 0.56
CA VAL A 89 -24.95 35.64 1.78
C VAL A 89 -26.21 35.44 2.63
N GLN A 90 -26.40 34.26 3.26
CA GLN A 90 -27.07 34.02 4.57
C GLN A 90 -26.79 32.54 5.02
N SER A 91 -26.35 32.20 6.24
CA SER A 91 -27.02 32.28 7.58
C SER A 91 -28.22 31.30 7.69
N SER A 92 -28.45 30.51 8.75
CA SER A 92 -27.84 30.43 10.11
C SER A 92 -28.30 29.20 10.94
N SER A 93 -27.41 28.66 11.79
CA SER A 93 -27.57 28.07 13.16
C SER A 93 -28.83 27.31 13.64
N SER A 94 -28.60 26.16 14.32
CA SER A 94 -29.27 25.62 15.55
C SER A 94 -28.69 24.21 15.87
N GLU A 95 -28.68 23.60 17.07
CA GLU A 95 -28.92 23.97 18.49
C GLU A 95 -27.83 23.25 19.35
N LYS A 96 -27.28 23.81 20.43
CA LYS A 96 -27.71 23.80 21.86
C LYS A 96 -27.66 22.45 22.59
N SER A 97 -27.08 22.48 23.79
CA SER A 97 -26.71 21.36 24.66
C SER A 97 -27.59 21.20 25.92
N VAL A 98 -27.69 19.96 26.44
CA VAL A 98 -27.78 19.54 27.88
C VAL A 98 -27.63 17.99 27.88
N ASN A 99 -26.75 17.28 28.60
CA ASN A 99 -26.18 17.31 29.96
C ASN A 99 -26.90 16.38 30.96
N SER A 100 -26.13 15.48 31.61
CA SER A 100 -26.33 14.88 32.97
C SER A 100 -27.59 14.02 33.27
N SER A 101 -27.60 13.02 34.16
CA SER A 101 -26.56 12.33 34.97
C SER A 101 -27.18 11.19 35.80
N SER A 102 -26.37 10.17 36.18
CA SER A 102 -26.46 9.36 37.44
C SER A 102 -27.81 8.64 37.77
N SER A 103 -27.97 7.75 38.76
CA SER A 103 -27.15 7.20 39.86
C SER A 103 -27.69 5.77 40.14
N GLU A 104 -26.88 4.71 40.38
CA GLU A 104 -26.36 4.21 41.67
C GLU A 104 -27.04 2.91 42.19
N ASN A 105 -26.26 2.12 42.96
CA ASN A 105 -26.68 1.12 43.98
C ASN A 105 -27.36 -0.21 43.54
N GLU A 106 -27.10 -1.37 44.18
CA GLU A 106 -25.94 -1.85 44.97
C GLU A 106 -26.06 -3.39 45.21
N VAL A 107 -24.98 -4.01 45.72
CA VAL A 107 -24.99 -5.16 46.67
C VAL A 107 -25.32 -6.62 46.23
N SER A 108 -24.28 -7.46 46.39
CA SER A 108 -24.21 -8.85 46.90
C SER A 108 -24.69 -10.10 46.13
N SER A 109 -23.67 -10.84 45.67
CA SER A 109 -23.33 -12.22 46.06
C SER A 109 -24.41 -13.20 46.56
N SER A 110 -24.49 -14.36 45.89
CA SER A 110 -24.45 -15.67 46.57
C SER A 110 -24.04 -16.78 45.60
N SER A 111 -23.02 -17.55 45.97
CA SER A 111 -22.57 -18.74 45.24
C SER A 111 -23.26 -19.98 45.80
N GLU A 112 -23.91 -20.80 44.98
CA GLU A 112 -24.13 -22.22 45.29
C GLU A 112 -23.92 -23.12 44.08
N LYS A 113 -23.70 -24.39 44.39
CA LYS A 113 -22.89 -25.36 43.64
C LYS A 113 -23.69 -26.63 43.44
N SER A 114 -23.72 -27.19 42.22
CA SER A 114 -23.75 -28.64 41.93
C SER A 114 -24.15 -28.91 40.48
N GLY A 115 -23.78 -30.08 39.94
CA GLY A 115 -24.21 -30.52 38.62
C GLY A 115 -23.10 -31.03 37.69
N ALA A 116 -22.15 -31.83 38.20
CA ALA A 116 -21.27 -32.59 37.33
C ALA A 116 -22.09 -33.68 36.61
N SER A 117 -22.25 -33.55 35.29
CA SER A 117 -22.68 -34.67 34.43
C SER A 117 -21.68 -34.83 33.31
N SER A 118 -20.91 -35.91 33.39
CA SER A 118 -20.00 -36.34 32.33
C SER A 118 -20.82 -36.77 31.12
N SER A 119 -20.85 -35.94 30.09
CA SER A 119 -21.35 -36.30 28.76
C SER A 119 -20.19 -36.17 27.78
N SER A 120 -19.73 -37.31 27.26
CA SER A 120 -18.80 -37.39 26.15
C SER A 120 -19.45 -36.78 24.90
N GLY A 121 -19.19 -35.49 24.67
CA GLY A 121 -19.52 -34.77 23.44
C GLY A 121 -18.30 -34.67 22.55
N GLU A 122 -18.45 -35.06 21.29
CA GLU A 122 -17.37 -35.11 20.31
C GLU A 122 -16.77 -33.71 20.07
N THR A 123 -15.46 -33.63 19.85
CA THR A 123 -14.81 -32.41 19.38
C THR A 123 -15.33 -32.09 17.97
N PRO A 124 -15.91 -30.90 17.73
CA PRO A 124 -16.26 -30.50 16.37
C PRO A 124 -14.98 -30.31 15.56
N LYS A 125 -14.71 -31.26 14.66
CA LYS A 125 -13.76 -31.04 13.56
C LYS A 125 -14.26 -29.92 12.67
N SER A 126 -13.30 -29.20 12.07
CA SER A 126 -13.48 -28.31 10.92
C SER A 126 -14.64 -27.31 11.04
N TYR A 127 -14.34 -26.15 11.64
CA TYR A 127 -14.62 -24.91 10.91
C TYR A 127 -13.86 -25.04 9.58
N ALA A 128 -14.58 -25.04 8.44
CA ALA A 128 -14.05 -25.39 7.13
C ALA A 128 -12.83 -24.51 6.77
N GLU A 129 -11.80 -24.95 6.03
CA GLU A 129 -11.86 -25.42 4.62
C GLU A 129 -12.84 -24.60 3.74
N ALA A 130 -13.10 -23.35 4.13
CA ALA A 130 -13.98 -22.45 3.41
C ALA A 130 -13.25 -21.82 2.21
N MET A 131 -13.74 -22.11 1.01
CA MET A 131 -13.54 -21.32 -0.21
C MET A 131 -12.11 -21.13 -0.78
N VAL A 132 -11.08 -21.77 -0.22
CA VAL A 132 -9.76 -21.87 -0.86
C VAL A 132 -9.81 -23.01 -1.89
N MET A 133 -9.87 -22.71 -3.18
CA MET A 133 -9.76 -23.74 -4.23
C MET A 133 -8.34 -24.32 -4.18
N PRO A 134 -8.11 -25.65 -4.20
CA PRO A 134 -6.76 -26.21 -4.13
C PRO A 134 -5.84 -25.72 -5.26
N SER A 135 -4.55 -25.55 -4.99
CA SER A 135 -3.55 -25.28 -6.02
C SER A 135 -3.55 -26.37 -7.11
N GLY A 136 -3.46 -25.97 -8.38
CA GLY A 136 -3.60 -26.85 -9.55
C GLY A 136 -5.04 -27.07 -10.00
N THR A 137 -6.00 -26.26 -9.54
CA THR A 137 -7.41 -26.32 -9.98
C THR A 137 -7.57 -25.80 -11.40
N TYR A 138 -6.85 -24.73 -11.76
CA TYR A 138 -7.02 -24.07 -13.04
C TYR A 138 -6.00 -24.52 -14.09
N ASP A 139 -6.49 -24.80 -15.30
CA ASP A 139 -5.67 -25.21 -16.44
C ASP A 139 -4.88 -24.02 -17.02
N CYS A 140 -3.58 -24.00 -16.78
CA CYS A 140 -2.64 -22.98 -17.24
C CYS A 140 -2.39 -22.99 -18.77
N SER A 141 -2.94 -23.94 -19.52
CA SER A 141 -3.02 -23.86 -21.00
C SER A 141 -4.19 -23.01 -21.49
N LYS A 142 -5.20 -22.79 -20.62
CA LYS A 142 -6.40 -21.99 -20.88
C LYS A 142 -6.37 -20.63 -20.17
N TYR A 143 -5.81 -20.58 -18.96
CA TYR A 143 -5.76 -19.40 -18.10
C TYR A 143 -4.33 -18.90 -17.91
N ARG A 144 -4.18 -17.63 -17.51
CA ARG A 144 -2.87 -17.00 -17.30
C ARG A 144 -2.35 -17.34 -15.90
N CYS A 145 -1.62 -18.43 -15.80
CA CYS A 145 -0.77 -18.71 -14.63
C CYS A 145 0.61 -18.10 -14.88
N PHE A 146 1.12 -17.27 -13.96
CA PHE A 146 2.49 -16.79 -14.01
C PHE A 146 3.45 -17.74 -13.28
N THR A 147 4.74 -17.67 -13.63
CA THR A 147 5.80 -18.49 -13.03
C THR A 147 6.19 -17.94 -11.67
N THR A 148 5.81 -18.65 -10.61
CA THR A 148 5.89 -18.24 -9.22
C THR A 148 7.16 -18.75 -8.51
N GLU A 149 8.32 -18.61 -9.15
CA GLU A 149 9.62 -19.06 -8.59
C GLU A 149 9.95 -18.42 -7.23
N TYR A 150 9.36 -17.26 -6.95
CA TYR A 150 9.54 -16.51 -5.72
C TYR A 150 8.64 -16.95 -4.55
N LEU A 151 7.58 -17.73 -4.82
CA LEU A 151 6.69 -18.22 -3.77
C LEU A 151 7.41 -19.25 -2.90
N ASN A 152 6.95 -19.39 -1.65
CA ASN A 152 7.47 -20.43 -0.75
C ASN A 152 7.30 -21.84 -1.36
N GLN A 153 8.41 -22.46 -1.75
CA GLN A 153 8.42 -23.78 -2.42
C GLN A 153 7.96 -24.91 -1.49
N GLU A 154 8.24 -24.84 -0.18
CA GLU A 154 7.72 -25.82 0.80
C GLU A 154 6.18 -25.78 0.85
N PHE A 155 5.58 -24.59 0.76
CA PHE A 155 4.12 -24.45 0.71
C PHE A 155 3.52 -24.94 -0.62
N LEU A 156 4.23 -24.78 -1.74
CA LEU A 156 3.82 -25.34 -3.03
C LEU A 156 3.88 -26.88 -3.01
N GLU A 157 5.00 -27.46 -2.58
CA GLU A 157 5.21 -28.92 -2.49
C GLU A 157 4.25 -29.58 -1.49
N ALA A 158 3.96 -28.91 -0.37
CA ALA A 158 3.01 -29.39 0.64
C ALA A 158 1.53 -29.13 0.27
N GLY A 159 1.23 -28.50 -0.87
CA GLY A 159 -0.13 -28.19 -1.29
C GLY A 159 -0.87 -27.21 -0.37
N LYS A 160 -0.14 -26.36 0.37
CA LYS A 160 -0.70 -25.38 1.33
C LYS A 160 -1.30 -24.14 0.64
N TYR A 161 -0.93 -23.89 -0.61
CA TYR A 161 -1.56 -22.85 -1.42
C TYR A 161 -2.88 -23.30 -2.02
N GLY A 162 -3.83 -22.38 -2.08
CA GLY A 162 -4.95 -22.42 -3.01
C GLY A 162 -4.74 -21.53 -4.23
N GLU A 163 -5.83 -21.37 -4.99
CA GLU A 163 -5.93 -20.54 -6.19
C GLU A 163 -7.21 -19.72 -6.24
N ILE A 164 -7.14 -18.57 -6.88
CA ILE A 164 -8.29 -17.79 -7.33
C ILE A 164 -8.11 -17.37 -8.80
N LEU A 165 -9.15 -17.54 -9.60
CA LEU A 165 -9.24 -17.00 -10.97
C LEU A 165 -9.85 -15.60 -10.93
N ASP A 166 -9.15 -14.61 -11.45
CA ASP A 166 -9.74 -13.33 -11.83
C ASP A 166 -10.42 -13.46 -13.20
N GLU A 167 -11.74 -13.56 -13.19
CA GLU A 167 -12.56 -13.70 -14.41
C GLU A 167 -12.44 -12.49 -15.37
N ARG A 168 -11.87 -11.36 -14.92
CA ARG A 168 -11.78 -10.12 -15.70
C ARG A 168 -10.66 -10.12 -16.73
N ASP A 169 -9.56 -10.82 -16.47
CA ASP A 169 -8.39 -10.93 -17.36
C ASP A 169 -7.89 -12.38 -17.55
N GLY A 170 -8.52 -13.34 -16.88
CA GLY A 170 -8.19 -14.76 -16.95
C GLY A 170 -6.95 -15.15 -16.16
N GLN A 171 -6.46 -14.30 -15.24
CA GLN A 171 -5.30 -14.60 -14.41
C GLN A 171 -5.65 -15.47 -13.22
N VAL A 172 -4.81 -16.48 -12.97
CA VAL A 172 -4.86 -17.32 -11.77
C VAL A 172 -3.79 -16.83 -10.82
N TYR A 173 -4.17 -16.61 -9.56
CA TYR A 173 -3.28 -16.20 -8.48
C TYR A 173 -3.29 -17.25 -7.37
N LYS A 174 -2.15 -17.52 -6.76
CA LYS A 174 -2.07 -18.31 -5.53
C LYS A 174 -2.64 -17.56 -4.33
N THR A 175 -3.19 -18.31 -3.38
CA THR A 175 -3.78 -17.78 -2.14
C THR A 175 -3.36 -18.61 -0.93
N VAL A 176 -3.25 -18.01 0.25
CA VAL A 176 -2.85 -18.69 1.48
C VAL A 176 -3.69 -18.23 2.66
N GLN A 177 -4.03 -19.15 3.57
CA GLN A 177 -4.70 -18.81 4.82
C GLN A 177 -3.66 -18.37 5.86
N ILE A 178 -3.82 -17.17 6.42
CA ILE A 178 -2.95 -16.66 7.49
C ILE A 178 -3.82 -16.05 8.59
N GLY A 179 -3.78 -16.66 9.77
CA GLY A 179 -4.75 -16.37 10.83
C GLY A 179 -6.17 -16.73 10.37
N GLU A 180 -7.11 -15.82 10.58
CA GLU A 180 -8.52 -16.01 10.22
C GLU A 180 -8.82 -15.73 8.74
N HIS A 181 -7.94 -15.01 8.03
CA HIS A 181 -8.21 -14.51 6.67
C HIS A 181 -7.47 -15.30 5.59
N ILE A 182 -7.99 -15.25 4.37
CA ILE A 182 -7.32 -15.77 3.17
C ILE A 182 -6.72 -14.60 2.40
N TRP A 183 -5.41 -14.64 2.16
CA TRP A 183 -4.68 -13.61 1.43
C TRP A 183 -4.30 -14.12 0.04
N MET A 184 -4.27 -13.23 -0.96
CA MET A 184 -3.49 -13.50 -2.17
C MET A 184 -2.02 -13.64 -1.78
N ALA A 185 -1.32 -14.64 -2.32
CA ALA A 185 0.13 -14.86 -2.15
C ALA A 185 0.97 -14.12 -3.20
N GLU A 186 0.30 -13.59 -4.23
CA GLU A 186 0.87 -12.80 -5.32
C GLU A 186 0.23 -11.41 -5.33
N ASN A 187 0.92 -10.40 -5.84
CA ASN A 187 0.36 -9.06 -6.00
C ASN A 187 -0.61 -9.01 -7.19
N LEU A 188 -1.68 -8.22 -7.09
CA LEU A 188 -2.66 -8.07 -8.17
C LEU A 188 -2.01 -7.49 -9.44
N ASN A 189 -2.31 -8.04 -10.61
CA ASN A 189 -1.73 -7.66 -11.90
C ASN A 189 -2.78 -7.24 -12.96
N TYR A 190 -4.01 -6.98 -12.50
CA TYR A 190 -5.11 -6.53 -13.35
C TYR A 190 -4.81 -5.19 -14.03
N ALA A 191 -4.87 -5.15 -15.37
CA ALA A 191 -4.57 -3.94 -16.14
C ALA A 191 -5.78 -2.98 -16.17
N TYR A 192 -5.72 -1.91 -15.38
CA TYR A 192 -6.76 -0.88 -15.32
C TYR A 192 -6.44 0.30 -16.25
N THR A 193 -6.74 0.12 -17.53
CA THR A 193 -6.45 1.07 -18.64
C THR A 193 -7.68 1.86 -19.13
N SER A 194 -8.79 1.79 -18.40
CA SER A 194 -10.05 2.47 -18.76
C SER A 194 -10.19 3.87 -18.16
N VAL A 195 -9.20 4.32 -17.38
CA VAL A 195 -9.20 5.62 -16.69
C VAL A 195 -7.85 6.31 -16.93
N PRO A 196 -7.82 7.48 -17.60
CA PRO A 196 -6.59 8.20 -17.81
C PRO A 196 -6.12 8.89 -16.52
N PHE A 197 -4.83 8.77 -16.22
CA PHE A 197 -4.17 9.54 -15.17
C PHE A 197 -3.65 10.85 -15.75
N ASN A 198 -4.18 11.99 -15.28
CA ASN A 198 -3.73 13.32 -15.70
C ASN A 198 -3.31 14.12 -14.47
N VAL A 199 -2.07 14.61 -14.45
CA VAL A 199 -1.58 15.47 -13.36
C VAL A 199 -0.84 16.68 -13.95
N THR A 200 -1.03 17.84 -13.34
CA THR A 200 -0.40 19.10 -13.77
C THR A 200 0.15 19.84 -12.57
N TYR A 201 1.45 20.15 -12.61
CA TYR A 201 2.14 20.91 -11.58
C TYR A 201 2.58 22.25 -12.15
N THR A 202 2.26 23.32 -11.45
CA THR A 202 2.80 24.66 -11.71
C THR A 202 3.90 24.93 -10.69
N TYR A 203 5.13 25.20 -11.15
CA TYR A 203 6.26 25.51 -10.28
C TYR A 203 6.90 26.84 -10.67
N ARG A 204 7.66 27.44 -9.75
CA ARG A 204 8.32 28.73 -10.00
C ARG A 204 9.66 28.49 -10.70
N GLY A 205 9.73 28.83 -11.97
CA GLY A 205 10.95 28.81 -12.77
C GLY A 205 11.85 30.03 -12.52
N LEU A 206 12.99 30.08 -13.20
CA LEU A 206 13.94 31.20 -13.13
C LEU A 206 13.34 32.53 -13.63
N VAL A 207 12.35 32.47 -14.53
CA VAL A 207 11.69 33.63 -15.15
C VAL A 207 10.16 33.52 -15.17
N GLY A 208 9.56 33.09 -14.06
CA GLY A 208 8.10 33.10 -13.88
C GLY A 208 7.56 31.81 -13.28
N TYR A 209 6.43 31.33 -13.81
CA TYR A 209 5.86 30.03 -13.50
C TYR A 209 5.90 29.15 -14.74
N ASP A 210 6.42 27.94 -14.58
CA ASP A 210 6.42 26.89 -15.59
C ASP A 210 5.33 25.86 -15.24
N VAL A 211 4.76 25.24 -16.26
CA VAL A 211 3.73 24.21 -16.11
C VAL A 211 4.24 22.90 -16.67
N LEU A 212 4.22 21.85 -15.86
CA LEU A 212 4.58 20.49 -16.23
C LEU A 212 3.33 19.60 -16.12
N SER A 213 2.93 18.97 -17.21
CA SER A 213 1.79 18.06 -17.26
C SER A 213 2.23 16.66 -17.67
N TYR A 214 1.63 15.65 -17.07
CA TYR A 214 1.77 14.24 -17.45
C TYR A 214 0.41 13.60 -17.58
N THR A 215 0.28 12.80 -18.63
CA THR A 215 -0.94 12.10 -19.02
C THR A 215 -0.57 10.66 -19.35
N SER A 216 -1.20 9.70 -18.68
CA SER A 216 -1.17 8.29 -19.02
C SER A 216 -2.59 7.81 -19.29
N ASP A 217 -2.76 6.87 -20.21
CA ASP A 217 -4.02 6.16 -20.47
C ASP A 217 -4.38 5.14 -19.38
N SER A 218 -3.46 4.89 -18.45
CA SER A 218 -3.62 3.97 -17.33
C SER A 218 -3.39 4.66 -15.99
N THR A 219 -4.06 4.16 -14.95
CA THR A 219 -3.77 4.44 -13.54
C THR A 219 -3.15 3.21 -12.83
N SER A 220 -2.68 2.24 -13.63
CA SER A 220 -1.98 1.03 -13.19
C SER A 220 -0.79 0.72 -14.10
N TRP A 221 0.38 0.43 -13.52
CA TRP A 221 1.62 0.32 -14.27
C TRP A 221 2.42 -0.92 -13.87
N CYS A 222 3.21 -1.44 -14.81
CA CYS A 222 4.30 -2.34 -14.48
C CYS A 222 5.47 -1.51 -13.95
N TYR A 223 6.27 -2.05 -13.02
CA TYR A 223 7.52 -1.39 -12.66
C TYR A 223 8.40 -1.19 -13.91
N ASN A 224 8.97 0.00 -14.07
CA ASN A 224 9.77 0.41 -15.23
C ASN A 224 9.07 0.16 -16.60
N ASP A 225 7.74 0.25 -16.63
CA ASP A 225 6.87 0.02 -17.80
C ASP A 225 7.08 -1.31 -18.56
N SER A 226 7.72 -2.31 -17.92
CA SER A 226 8.03 -3.61 -18.55
C SER A 226 7.06 -4.72 -18.16
N ALA A 227 6.56 -5.44 -19.16
CA ALA A 227 5.67 -6.60 -18.96
C ALA A 227 6.31 -7.75 -18.15
N GLU A 228 7.65 -7.85 -18.15
CA GLU A 228 8.40 -8.80 -17.32
C GLU A 228 8.27 -8.45 -15.84
N TYR A 229 8.34 -7.17 -15.48
CA TYR A 229 8.10 -6.74 -14.09
C TYR A 229 6.63 -6.86 -13.69
N CYS A 230 5.67 -6.65 -14.60
CA CYS A 230 4.27 -7.02 -14.33
C CYS A 230 4.12 -8.52 -14.02
N THR A 231 4.84 -9.38 -14.75
CA THR A 231 4.83 -10.84 -14.53
C THR A 231 5.45 -11.22 -13.18
N LYS A 232 6.51 -10.52 -12.77
CA LYS A 232 7.25 -10.79 -11.52
C LYS A 232 6.57 -10.21 -10.28
N TYR A 233 6.10 -8.96 -10.35
CA TYR A 233 5.69 -8.14 -9.19
C TYR A 233 4.21 -7.75 -9.17
N GLY A 234 3.45 -8.11 -10.20
CA GLY A 234 2.13 -7.53 -10.43
C GLY A 234 2.22 -6.06 -10.84
N ARG A 235 1.13 -5.31 -10.62
CA ARG A 235 1.04 -3.89 -10.96
C ARG A 235 1.09 -2.99 -9.74
N LEU A 236 1.55 -1.77 -10.01
CA LEU A 236 1.47 -0.62 -9.14
C LEU A 236 0.23 0.20 -9.53
N TYR A 237 -0.61 0.56 -8.55
CA TYR A 237 -1.91 1.22 -8.76
C TYR A 237 -1.96 2.54 -8.00
N THR A 238 -2.63 3.57 -8.54
CA THR A 238 -3.03 4.72 -7.71
C THR A 238 -4.04 4.26 -6.64
N TRP A 239 -4.10 4.95 -5.50
CA TRP A 239 -5.07 4.58 -4.45
C TRP A 239 -6.52 4.70 -4.95
N ALA A 240 -6.81 5.71 -5.78
CA ALA A 240 -8.11 5.84 -6.46
C ALA A 240 -8.43 4.64 -7.39
N THR A 241 -7.40 3.98 -7.93
CA THR A 241 -7.59 2.73 -8.68
C THR A 241 -7.82 1.57 -7.72
N ALA A 242 -6.99 1.44 -6.68
CA ALA A 242 -7.13 0.41 -5.67
C ALA A 242 -8.52 0.39 -5.03
N MET A 243 -9.10 1.58 -4.77
CA MET A 243 -10.44 1.79 -4.23
C MET A 243 -11.59 1.63 -5.25
N ASP A 244 -11.29 1.50 -6.55
CA ASP A 244 -12.27 1.58 -7.65
C ASP A 244 -13.14 2.86 -7.55
N SER A 245 -12.50 4.03 -7.57
CA SER A 245 -13.19 5.32 -7.40
C SER A 245 -14.24 5.64 -8.47
N VAL A 246 -14.19 4.99 -9.63
CA VAL A 246 -15.22 5.09 -10.67
C VAL A 246 -16.46 4.26 -10.30
N GLY A 247 -16.26 3.16 -9.58
CA GLY A 247 -17.28 2.18 -9.20
C GLY A 247 -17.60 1.20 -10.32
N THR A 248 -16.58 0.75 -11.06
CA THR A 248 -16.68 -0.20 -12.17
C THR A 248 -17.02 -1.61 -11.68
N TRP A 249 -16.46 -1.99 -10.53
CA TRP A 249 -16.51 -3.31 -9.92
C TRP A 249 -17.32 -3.34 -8.62
N SER A 250 -17.35 -2.24 -7.86
CA SER A 250 -18.32 -2.02 -6.78
C SER A 250 -18.48 -0.55 -6.42
N THR A 251 -19.61 -0.18 -5.84
CA THR A 251 -19.83 1.19 -5.33
C THR A 251 -19.12 1.49 -4.00
N ASN A 252 -18.51 0.49 -3.35
CA ASN A 252 -17.94 0.62 -1.99
C ASN A 252 -16.90 1.73 -1.81
N GLY A 253 -16.01 1.95 -2.78
CA GLY A 253 -14.98 3.01 -2.75
C GLY A 253 -15.24 4.15 -3.76
N LYS A 254 -16.46 4.22 -4.31
CA LYS A 254 -16.79 5.16 -5.38
C LYS A 254 -16.66 6.62 -4.90
N GLY A 255 -15.87 7.41 -5.63
CA GLY A 255 -15.63 8.82 -5.35
C GLY A 255 -14.47 9.12 -4.40
N CYS A 256 -13.82 8.09 -3.83
CA CYS A 256 -12.60 8.26 -3.02
C CYS A 256 -11.40 8.70 -3.87
N GLY A 257 -10.38 9.28 -3.24
CA GLY A 257 -9.12 9.66 -3.90
C GLY A 257 -8.85 11.16 -3.91
N TYR A 258 -8.01 11.60 -4.84
CA TYR A 258 -7.40 12.91 -4.85
C TYR A 258 -8.38 14.10 -4.71
N ASP A 259 -8.05 15.04 -3.81
CA ASP A 259 -8.79 16.27 -3.47
C ASP A 259 -10.23 16.05 -2.95
N LYS A 260 -10.58 14.84 -2.47
CA LYS A 260 -11.91 14.56 -1.88
C LYS A 260 -11.83 13.59 -0.70
N PRO A 261 -12.47 13.90 0.45
CA PRO A 261 -12.59 12.93 1.54
C PRO A 261 -13.42 11.72 1.10
N CYS A 262 -12.86 10.54 1.34
CA CYS A 262 -13.46 9.25 1.07
C CYS A 262 -14.50 8.90 2.14
N LEU A 263 -15.68 8.47 1.71
CA LEU A 263 -16.72 7.91 2.59
C LEU A 263 -17.05 6.48 2.14
N PRO A 264 -16.13 5.53 2.34
CA PRO A 264 -16.26 4.20 1.80
C PRO A 264 -17.24 3.36 2.62
N THR A 265 -17.82 2.35 1.98
CA THR A 265 -18.55 1.28 2.68
C THR A 265 -17.63 0.07 2.78
N TYR A 266 -17.23 -0.34 3.98
CA TYR A 266 -16.37 -1.50 4.19
C TYR A 266 -17.17 -2.82 4.17
N PRO A 267 -16.55 -3.96 3.77
CA PRO A 267 -15.22 -4.04 3.15
C PRO A 267 -15.20 -3.44 1.74
N VAL A 268 -14.09 -2.78 1.37
CA VAL A 268 -13.97 -2.11 0.07
C VAL A 268 -13.44 -3.09 -0.95
N ARG A 269 -14.33 -3.71 -1.76
CA ARG A 269 -13.92 -4.56 -2.89
C ARG A 269 -12.81 -3.89 -3.71
N GLY A 270 -13.02 -2.62 -4.07
CA GLY A 270 -12.08 -1.87 -4.88
C GLY A 270 -11.74 -2.58 -6.19
N ILE A 271 -10.45 -2.57 -6.55
CA ILE A 271 -9.92 -3.23 -7.73
C ILE A 271 -9.84 -4.77 -7.61
N CYS A 272 -10.18 -5.36 -6.47
CA CYS A 272 -10.01 -6.80 -6.26
C CYS A 272 -11.01 -7.68 -7.04
N PRO A 273 -10.66 -8.97 -7.26
CA PRO A 273 -11.57 -9.96 -7.84
C PRO A 273 -12.91 -10.05 -7.09
N LYS A 274 -13.90 -10.69 -7.72
CA LYS A 274 -15.23 -10.82 -7.10
C LYS A 274 -15.16 -11.69 -5.85
N GLY A 275 -15.68 -11.19 -4.72
CA GLY A 275 -15.65 -11.90 -3.43
C GLY A 275 -14.30 -11.80 -2.69
N TRP A 276 -13.49 -10.81 -3.06
CA TRP A 276 -12.24 -10.39 -2.41
C TRP A 276 -12.25 -8.86 -2.29
N HIS A 277 -11.46 -8.30 -1.38
CA HIS A 277 -11.42 -6.85 -1.15
C HIS A 277 -10.02 -6.32 -0.84
N LEU A 278 -9.89 -5.00 -0.89
CA LEU A 278 -8.69 -4.28 -0.51
C LEU A 278 -8.64 -4.18 1.03
N PRO A 279 -7.64 -4.78 1.69
CA PRO A 279 -7.54 -4.83 3.15
C PRO A 279 -7.55 -3.45 3.79
N ASP A 280 -8.25 -3.30 4.93
CA ASP A 280 -8.12 -2.12 5.80
C ASP A 280 -6.97 -2.29 6.81
N THR A 281 -6.69 -1.27 7.64
CA THR A 281 -5.63 -1.38 8.67
C THR A 281 -5.94 -2.37 9.81
N THR A 282 -7.19 -2.74 10.02
CA THR A 282 -7.58 -3.79 10.97
C THR A 282 -7.11 -5.16 10.47
N GLU A 283 -7.38 -5.46 9.20
CA GLU A 283 -7.02 -6.73 8.55
C GLU A 283 -5.50 -6.90 8.41
N TRP A 284 -4.80 -5.83 8.01
CA TRP A 284 -3.33 -5.80 8.03
C TRP A 284 -2.77 -6.03 9.44
N ASN A 285 -3.34 -5.40 10.47
CA ASN A 285 -2.92 -5.64 11.85
C ASN A 285 -3.18 -7.08 12.31
N MET A 286 -4.29 -7.71 11.87
CA MET A 286 -4.55 -9.13 12.11
C MET A 286 -3.52 -10.03 11.43
N LEU A 287 -3.08 -9.71 10.20
CA LEU A 287 -1.95 -10.40 9.56
C LEU A 287 -0.66 -10.26 10.38
N PHE A 288 -0.39 -9.10 10.98
CA PHE A 288 0.81 -8.90 11.80
C PHE A 288 0.77 -9.70 13.08
N ILE A 289 -0.39 -9.74 13.75
CA ILE A 289 -0.59 -10.55 14.95
C ILE A 289 -0.40 -12.04 14.62
N ALA A 290 -0.98 -12.51 13.50
CA ALA A 290 -0.78 -13.87 13.02
C ALA A 290 0.69 -14.18 12.67
N ALA A 291 1.43 -13.19 12.16
CA ALA A 291 2.87 -13.27 11.85
C ALA A 291 3.81 -13.14 13.07
N GLY A 292 3.27 -13.07 14.30
CA GLY A 292 4.06 -13.00 15.54
C GLY A 292 4.30 -11.59 16.09
N GLY A 293 3.62 -10.58 15.54
CA GLY A 293 3.68 -9.18 15.96
C GLY A 293 4.45 -8.29 14.99
N ALA A 294 4.08 -7.00 14.95
CA ALA A 294 4.60 -6.04 13.97
C ALA A 294 6.14 -5.92 13.94
N SER A 295 6.81 -6.17 15.08
CA SER A 295 8.28 -6.11 15.21
C SER A 295 9.05 -7.17 14.41
N ILE A 296 8.41 -8.30 14.07
CA ILE A 296 9.01 -9.40 13.28
C ILE A 296 8.20 -9.78 12.03
N ALA A 297 7.00 -9.22 11.87
CA ALA A 297 6.09 -9.53 10.77
C ALA A 297 6.75 -9.36 9.39
N GLY A 298 7.66 -8.38 9.23
CA GLY A 298 8.38 -8.19 7.98
C GLY A 298 9.35 -9.32 7.65
N MET A 299 10.11 -9.83 8.63
CA MET A 299 10.92 -11.04 8.44
C MET A 299 10.05 -12.25 8.08
N MET A 300 8.89 -12.38 8.70
CA MET A 300 8.02 -13.56 8.54
C MET A 300 7.20 -13.57 7.25
N LEU A 301 6.94 -12.41 6.64
CA LEU A 301 6.08 -12.24 5.46
C LEU A 301 6.83 -11.90 4.14
N LYS A 302 8.06 -11.39 4.22
CA LYS A 302 8.94 -11.20 3.05
C LYS A 302 9.28 -12.55 2.41
N SER A 303 9.33 -12.59 1.08
CA SER A 303 9.81 -13.76 0.33
C SER A 303 11.27 -14.12 0.69
N THR A 304 11.62 -15.39 0.48
CA THR A 304 12.97 -15.94 0.72
C THR A 304 13.99 -15.60 -0.36
N SER A 305 13.57 -14.93 -1.44
CA SER A 305 14.37 -14.61 -2.63
C SER A 305 14.15 -13.16 -3.09
N VAL A 306 14.79 -12.74 -4.19
CA VAL A 306 14.71 -11.42 -4.85
C VAL A 306 15.09 -10.14 -4.07
N TRP A 307 14.98 -10.08 -2.75
CA TRP A 307 15.46 -8.93 -1.94
C TRP A 307 16.99 -8.78 -2.01
N TYR A 308 17.49 -7.53 -2.14
CA TYR A 308 18.93 -7.24 -2.20
C TYR A 308 19.68 -7.61 -0.92
N GLY A 309 19.00 -7.54 0.23
CA GLY A 309 19.47 -8.04 1.53
C GLY A 309 18.28 -8.45 2.41
N GLY A 310 18.55 -8.85 3.66
CA GLY A 310 17.52 -9.11 4.70
C GLY A 310 16.22 -9.76 4.21
N LYS A 311 16.38 -10.86 3.44
CA LYS A 311 15.29 -11.71 2.94
C LYS A 311 14.45 -12.24 4.11
N GLY A 312 13.16 -12.46 3.85
CA GLY A 312 12.31 -13.07 4.86
C GLY A 312 12.49 -14.59 4.96
N THR A 313 11.87 -15.16 5.98
CA THR A 313 11.69 -16.61 6.13
C THR A 313 10.47 -17.12 5.36
N ASP A 314 9.56 -16.23 4.98
CA ASP A 314 8.27 -16.52 4.35
C ASP A 314 7.49 -17.65 5.04
N ALA A 315 7.51 -17.64 6.38
CA ALA A 315 7.02 -18.74 7.22
C ALA A 315 5.53 -19.05 7.05
N TYR A 316 4.78 -18.12 6.46
CA TYR A 316 3.34 -18.21 6.22
C TYR A 316 2.96 -18.29 4.73
N GLY A 317 3.94 -18.35 3.81
CA GLY A 317 3.67 -18.34 2.37
C GLY A 317 3.03 -17.05 1.86
N PHE A 318 3.27 -15.92 2.52
CA PHE A 318 2.78 -14.63 2.04
C PHE A 318 3.62 -14.12 0.87
N SER A 319 4.92 -14.44 0.82
CA SER A 319 5.81 -14.18 -0.31
C SER A 319 5.82 -12.73 -0.78
N ALA A 320 5.89 -11.74 0.13
CA ALA A 320 5.99 -10.34 -0.26
C ALA A 320 7.30 -10.06 -1.01
N LEU A 321 7.19 -9.48 -2.21
CA LEU A 321 8.31 -9.13 -3.09
C LEU A 321 8.58 -7.62 -3.06
N PRO A 322 9.84 -7.17 -3.19
CA PRO A 322 10.23 -5.77 -3.20
C PRO A 322 9.91 -5.12 -4.55
N ALA A 323 8.62 -4.87 -4.82
CA ALA A 323 8.13 -4.31 -6.07
C ALA A 323 8.40 -2.79 -6.25
N GLY A 324 9.05 -2.15 -5.26
CA GLY A 324 9.26 -0.72 -5.22
C GLY A 324 7.95 0.08 -5.21
N GLU A 325 8.00 1.27 -5.79
CA GLU A 325 6.83 2.09 -6.07
C GLU A 325 6.99 2.92 -7.36
N ARG A 326 5.90 3.56 -7.79
CA ARG A 326 5.89 4.60 -8.83
C ARG A 326 5.55 5.94 -8.19
N SER A 327 6.55 6.80 -7.97
CA SER A 327 6.37 8.14 -7.41
C SER A 327 6.25 9.23 -8.50
N ASP A 328 5.51 10.29 -8.18
CA ASP A 328 5.43 11.53 -8.95
C ASP A 328 5.92 12.68 -8.04
N ASN A 329 7.17 13.11 -8.23
CA ASN A 329 7.89 14.00 -7.31
C ASN A 329 8.59 15.16 -8.04
N TYR A 330 8.42 16.38 -7.52
CA TYR A 330 9.21 17.59 -7.86
C TYR A 330 9.52 17.80 -9.36
N GLY A 331 8.49 17.75 -10.20
CA GLY A 331 8.65 17.98 -11.65
C GLY A 331 9.23 16.78 -12.41
N SER A 332 9.17 15.58 -11.85
CA SER A 332 9.44 14.33 -12.56
C SER A 332 8.35 13.32 -12.28
N PHE A 333 7.75 12.83 -13.36
CA PHE A 333 6.63 11.89 -13.33
C PHE A 333 7.07 10.47 -13.66
N GLY A 334 6.30 9.48 -13.19
CA GLY A 334 6.51 8.07 -13.50
C GLY A 334 7.86 7.55 -13.02
N ARG A 335 8.37 8.04 -11.87
CA ARG A 335 9.62 7.52 -11.32
C ARG A 335 9.37 6.19 -10.64
N TYR A 336 9.84 5.13 -11.25
CA TYR A 336 10.01 3.83 -10.62
C TYR A 336 11.25 3.88 -9.74
N MET A 337 11.10 3.47 -8.48
CA MET A 337 12.16 3.52 -7.48
C MET A 337 12.20 2.21 -6.69
N ASP A 338 13.43 1.80 -6.34
CA ASP A 338 13.68 0.91 -5.21
C ASP A 338 13.10 -0.53 -5.32
N ASP A 339 12.94 -1.03 -6.56
CA ASP A 339 12.87 -2.48 -6.84
C ASP A 339 14.09 -3.19 -6.22
N GLY A 340 13.82 -4.25 -5.44
CA GLY A 340 14.82 -5.01 -4.68
C GLY A 340 15.02 -4.53 -3.25
N ASP A 341 14.66 -3.28 -2.94
CA ASP A 341 14.86 -2.62 -1.65
C ASP A 341 13.61 -2.63 -0.75
N TYR A 342 12.43 -2.30 -1.29
CA TYR A 342 11.17 -2.34 -0.53
C TYR A 342 9.94 -2.69 -1.36
N VAL A 343 8.83 -2.96 -0.68
CA VAL A 343 7.49 -2.93 -1.25
C VAL A 343 6.54 -2.17 -0.36
N ASN A 344 5.69 -1.42 -1.04
CA ASN A 344 4.65 -0.60 -0.46
C ASN A 344 3.29 -1.15 -0.93
N PHE A 345 2.39 -1.39 0.02
CA PHE A 345 1.02 -1.88 -0.23
C PHE A 345 -0.02 -0.82 0.15
N TRP A 346 -1.11 -0.73 -0.61
CA TRP A 346 -2.27 0.07 -0.21
C TRP A 346 -3.12 -0.63 0.86
N SER A 347 -3.58 0.15 1.84
CA SER A 347 -4.80 -0.13 2.61
C SER A 347 -5.99 0.62 2.00
N SER A 348 -7.21 0.15 2.24
CA SER A 348 -8.45 0.86 1.91
C SER A 348 -8.77 2.05 2.83
N THR A 349 -7.95 2.27 3.87
CA THR A 349 -8.11 3.38 4.83
C THR A 349 -7.54 4.71 4.30
N GLU A 350 -8.32 5.78 4.39
CA GLU A 350 -7.89 7.15 4.09
C GLU A 350 -7.20 7.82 5.29
N VAL A 351 -6.24 8.71 5.03
CA VAL A 351 -5.68 9.64 6.04
C VAL A 351 -6.26 11.03 5.85
N ASN A 352 -6.30 11.53 4.60
CA ASN A 352 -6.95 12.77 4.16
C ASN A 352 -7.13 12.78 2.64
N ASP A 353 -7.71 13.85 2.10
CA ASP A 353 -7.92 14.10 0.66
C ASP A 353 -6.67 14.00 -0.23
N TYR A 354 -5.46 14.09 0.36
CA TYR A 354 -4.18 13.98 -0.32
C TYR A 354 -3.42 12.67 -0.01
N ARG A 355 -3.74 11.97 1.09
CA ARG A 355 -3.00 10.79 1.58
C ARG A 355 -3.88 9.62 1.99
N ALA A 356 -3.42 8.42 1.67
CA ALA A 356 -3.98 7.17 2.12
C ALA A 356 -2.96 6.34 2.90
N CYS A 357 -3.45 5.32 3.59
CA CYS A 357 -2.61 4.47 4.41
C CYS A 357 -1.84 3.48 3.54
N GLY A 358 -0.51 3.54 3.62
CA GLY A 358 0.40 2.58 3.03
C GLY A 358 1.00 1.67 4.09
N LEU A 359 1.51 0.51 3.65
CA LEU A 359 2.28 -0.41 4.48
C LEU A 359 3.59 -0.77 3.79
N SER A 360 4.70 -0.60 4.49
CA SER A 360 6.04 -0.77 3.92
C SER A 360 6.79 -1.94 4.53
N LEU A 361 7.38 -2.75 3.66
CA LEU A 361 8.39 -3.76 3.97
C LEU A 361 9.68 -3.40 3.25
N ASN A 362 10.78 -3.24 3.98
CA ASN A 362 12.10 -2.96 3.38
C ASN A 362 13.13 -4.04 3.73
N TYR A 363 14.23 -4.08 2.97
CA TYR A 363 15.26 -5.11 3.09
C TYR A 363 16.11 -4.99 4.37
N HIS A 364 16.19 -3.81 4.97
CA HIS A 364 17.02 -3.56 6.15
C HIS A 364 16.39 -4.01 7.47
N ASN A 365 15.06 -4.12 7.52
CA ASN A 365 14.31 -4.27 8.76
C ASN A 365 13.51 -5.59 8.83
N GLU A 366 13.23 -6.03 10.05
CA GLU A 366 12.44 -7.23 10.35
C GLU A 366 10.96 -6.92 10.63
N TYR A 367 10.62 -5.64 10.84
CA TYR A 367 9.27 -5.16 11.11
C TYR A 367 8.54 -4.67 9.85
N MET A 368 7.22 -4.56 9.91
CA MET A 368 6.41 -3.82 8.93
C MET A 368 6.01 -2.46 9.52
N VAL A 369 5.88 -1.45 8.67
CA VAL A 369 5.57 -0.06 9.06
C VAL A 369 4.28 0.41 8.37
N TYR A 370 3.34 0.95 9.13
CA TYR A 370 2.29 1.82 8.60
C TYR A 370 2.88 3.17 8.28
N TYR A 371 2.48 3.78 7.16
CA TYR A 371 2.89 5.13 6.82
C TYR A 371 1.81 5.84 5.98
N MET A 372 1.93 7.16 5.83
CA MET A 372 0.97 7.99 5.10
C MET A 372 1.51 8.36 3.72
N GLU A 373 0.97 7.79 2.64
CA GLU A 373 1.44 8.06 1.27
C GLU A 373 0.44 8.89 0.47
N LYS A 374 0.96 9.71 -0.43
CA LYS A 374 0.23 10.43 -1.48
C LYS A 374 -0.64 9.48 -2.29
N ASN A 375 -1.95 9.72 -2.28
CA ASN A 375 -2.95 8.83 -2.89
C ASN A 375 -2.85 8.71 -4.45
N TYR A 376 -1.97 9.49 -5.09
CA TYR A 376 -1.67 9.44 -6.52
C TYR A 376 -0.39 8.68 -6.89
N TYR A 377 0.40 8.18 -5.93
CA TYR A 377 1.51 7.25 -6.22
C TYR A 377 1.00 5.88 -6.64
N GLY A 378 1.83 5.11 -7.35
CA GLY A 378 1.57 3.71 -7.70
C GLY A 378 2.17 2.76 -6.67
N LEU A 379 1.35 2.11 -5.85
CA LEU A 379 1.76 1.07 -4.89
C LEU A 379 1.14 -0.30 -5.23
N SER A 380 1.68 -1.37 -4.66
CA SER A 380 1.16 -2.73 -4.87
C SER A 380 -0.20 -2.96 -4.19
N VAL A 381 -1.00 -3.88 -4.73
CA VAL A 381 -2.26 -4.33 -4.12
C VAL A 381 -2.17 -5.82 -3.79
N ARG A 382 -2.49 -6.17 -2.55
CA ARG A 382 -2.78 -7.53 -2.08
C ARG A 382 -4.24 -7.57 -1.67
N CYS A 383 -5.04 -8.44 -2.28
CA CYS A 383 -6.42 -8.62 -1.85
C CYS A 383 -6.51 -9.67 -0.75
N VAL A 384 -7.51 -9.50 0.10
CA VAL A 384 -7.85 -10.38 1.22
C VAL A 384 -9.31 -10.82 1.11
N LYS A 385 -9.67 -11.81 1.90
CA LYS A 385 -11.01 -12.38 1.99
C LYS A 385 -11.26 -12.98 3.38
N ASP A 386 -12.49 -12.75 3.87
CA ASP A 386 -13.08 -13.28 5.10
C ASP A 386 -13.48 -14.77 5.01
#